data_AF-A0A536Z026-F1
#
_entry.id   AF-A0A536Z026-F1
#
_cell.length_a   1.000
_cell.length_b   1.000
_cell.length_c   1.000
_cell.angle_alpha   90.00
_cell.angle_beta   90.00
_cell.angle_gamma   90.00
#
_symmetry.space_group_name_H-M   'P 1'
#
loop_
_entity.id
_entity.type
_entity.pdbx_description
1 polymer ?
#
loop_
_entity_poly.entity_id
_entity_poly.type
_entity_poly.pdbx_seq_one_letter_code
_entity_poly.pdbx_strand_id
1 'polypeptide(L)'
;MNFAGRKVLVLGLGDTGLSMAKWLARRGASVRVADTRTAPPRLAELERSLPSVTANCGPFRDEMFTDIDLVAISPGVPLAEPAVRRALDAGMEVAGDIELFAQALPK
;
A
#
# COMPACT_ATOMS: atom_id res chain seq x y z
N MET A 1 11.15 -12.40 -1.40
CA MET A 1 9.79 -12.79 -1.85
C MET A 1 9.61 -12.36 -3.31
N ASN A 2 8.79 -13.05 -4.11
CA ASN A 2 8.45 -12.59 -5.48
C ASN A 2 7.16 -11.76 -5.41
N PHE A 3 7.22 -10.49 -5.84
CA PHE A 3 6.06 -9.59 -5.89
C PHE A 3 5.45 -9.48 -7.29
N ALA A 4 6.08 -10.10 -8.30
CA ALA A 4 5.59 -10.06 -9.66
C ALA A 4 4.18 -10.68 -9.74
N GLY A 5 3.23 -9.90 -10.27
CA GLY A 5 1.84 -10.31 -10.40
C GLY A 5 0.98 -10.21 -9.13
N ARG A 6 1.56 -9.90 -7.96
CA ARG A 6 0.78 -9.69 -6.73
C ARG A 6 0.02 -8.36 -6.80
N LYS A 7 -1.21 -8.34 -6.30
CA LYS A 7 -2.05 -7.16 -6.12
C LYS A 7 -1.80 -6.58 -4.73
N VAL A 8 -1.19 -5.40 -4.67
CA VAL A 8 -0.76 -4.80 -3.41
C VAL A 8 -1.49 -3.48 -3.17
N LEU A 9 -2.12 -3.34 -2.01
CA LEU A 9 -2.72 -2.09 -1.56
C LEU A 9 -1.76 -1.39 -0.61
N VAL A 10 -1.27 -0.22 -1.00
CA VAL A 10 -0.49 0.65 -0.12
C VAL A 10 -1.44 1.55 0.65
N LEU A 11 -1.44 1.46 1.98
CA LEU A 11 -2.23 2.32 2.85
C LEU A 11 -1.38 3.44 3.44
N GLY A 12 -1.84 4.67 3.25
CA GLY A 12 -1.14 5.88 3.69
C GLY A 12 -0.09 6.30 2.68
N LEU A 13 -0.38 7.38 1.97
CA LEU A 13 0.57 8.11 1.15
C LEU A 13 1.41 9.08 2.02
N GLY A 14 2.50 9.57 1.46
CA GLY A 14 3.60 10.24 2.16
C GLY A 14 4.92 9.71 1.64
N ASP A 15 6.03 10.02 2.32
CA ASP A 15 7.35 9.58 1.84
C ASP A 15 7.48 8.05 1.89
N THR A 16 7.07 7.42 2.99
CA THR A 16 7.10 5.96 3.15
C THR A 16 6.15 5.26 2.17
N GLY A 17 4.89 5.71 2.07
CA GLY A 17 3.91 5.15 1.15
C GLY A 17 4.36 5.23 -0.32
N LEU A 18 4.88 6.39 -0.73
CA LEU A 18 5.41 6.57 -2.09
C LEU A 18 6.62 5.66 -2.34
N SER A 19 7.53 5.54 -1.38
CA SER A 19 8.70 4.65 -1.47
C SER A 19 8.28 3.19 -1.67
N MET A 20 7.35 2.69 -0.84
CA MET A 20 6.78 1.35 -0.98
C MET A 20 6.12 1.16 -2.34
N ALA A 21 5.25 2.09 -2.77
CA ALA A 21 4.57 2.00 -4.07
C ALA A 21 5.56 1.91 -5.24
N LYS A 22 6.56 2.80 -5.30
CA LYS A 22 7.61 2.78 -6.33
C LYS A 22 8.45 1.49 -6.28
N TRP A 23 8.74 0.97 -5.10
CA TRP A 23 9.53 -0.24 -4.98
C TRP A 23 8.72 -1.49 -5.39
N LEU A 24 7.49 -1.63 -4.92
CA LEU A 24 6.57 -2.72 -5.27
C LEU A 24 6.30 -2.76 -6.78
N ALA A 25 6.02 -1.60 -7.39
CA ALA A 25 5.82 -1.50 -8.84
C ALA A 25 7.06 -1.95 -9.62
N ARG A 26 8.27 -1.56 -9.19
CA ARG A 26 9.53 -2.02 -9.79
C ARG A 26 9.77 -3.53 -9.63
N ARG A 27 9.16 -4.16 -8.62
CA ARG A 27 9.18 -5.61 -8.40
C ARG A 27 8.08 -6.35 -9.16
N GLY A 28 7.30 -5.66 -10.00
CA GLY A 28 6.26 -6.24 -10.86
C GLY A 28 4.91 -6.42 -10.18
N ALA A 29 4.67 -5.81 -9.01
CA ALA A 29 3.37 -5.82 -8.37
C ALA A 29 2.37 -4.91 -9.10
N SER A 30 1.09 -5.28 -9.09
CA SER A 30 -0.01 -4.38 -9.41
C SER A 30 -0.36 -3.57 -8.15
N VAL A 31 -0.03 -2.28 -8.16
CA VAL A 31 -0.13 -1.43 -6.97
C VAL A 31 -1.38 -0.55 -7.04
N ARG A 32 -2.12 -0.50 -5.94
CA ARG A 32 -3.14 0.52 -5.64
C ARG A 32 -2.73 1.29 -4.40
N VAL A 33 -3.08 2.57 -4.32
CA VAL A 33 -2.81 3.41 -3.15
C VAL A 33 -4.13 3.90 -2.56
N ALA A 34 -4.22 3.95 -1.23
CA ALA A 34 -5.30 4.64 -0.53
C ALA A 34 -4.76 5.52 0.60
N ASP A 35 -5.37 6.69 0.81
CA ASP A 35 -5.06 7.58 1.92
C ASP A 35 -6.33 8.22 2.48
N THR A 36 -6.46 8.33 3.80
CA THR A 36 -7.65 8.92 4.44
C THR A 36 -7.78 10.42 4.24
N ARG A 37 -6.69 11.12 3.91
CA ARG A 37 -6.70 12.55 3.59
C ARG A 37 -7.20 12.76 2.17
N THR A 38 -7.96 13.83 1.95
CA THR A 38 -8.44 14.23 0.62
C THR A 38 -7.30 14.66 -0.30
N ALA A 39 -6.26 15.29 0.26
CA ALA A 39 -5.08 15.76 -0.46
C ALA A 39 -3.80 15.33 0.29
N PRO A 40 -3.42 14.05 0.20
CA PRO A 40 -2.23 13.57 0.88
C PRO A 40 -0.95 14.15 0.26
N PRO A 41 0.12 14.30 1.06
CA PRO A 41 1.43 14.66 0.52
C PRO A 41 1.86 13.63 -0.53
N ARG A 42 2.65 14.07 -1.51
CA ARG A 42 3.19 13.24 -2.60
C ARG A 42 2.19 12.71 -3.64
N LEU A 43 0.92 13.10 -3.62
CA LEU A 43 -0.05 12.68 -4.63
C LEU A 43 0.40 12.99 -6.06
N ALA A 44 0.76 14.25 -6.34
CA ALA A 44 1.25 14.65 -7.67
C ALA A 44 2.55 13.92 -8.07
N GLU A 45 3.38 13.53 -7.10
CA GLU A 45 4.59 12.75 -7.38
C GLU A 45 4.28 11.30 -7.71
N LEU A 46 3.31 10.69 -7.01
CA LEU A 46 2.79 9.36 -7.32
C LEU A 46 2.25 9.34 -8.76
N GLU A 47 1.36 10.26 -9.11
CA GLU A 47 0.75 10.35 -10.45
C GLU A 47 1.80 10.50 -11.55
N ARG A 48 2.82 11.33 -11.31
CA ARG A 48 3.92 11.53 -12.26
C ARG A 48 4.85 10.33 -12.39
N SER A 49 5.13 9.62 -11.29
CA SER A 49 6.09 8.51 -11.28
C SER A 49 5.47 7.15 -11.59
N LEU A 50 4.18 6.99 -11.33
CA LEU A 50 3.40 5.77 -11.49
C LEU A 50 2.01 6.13 -12.06
N PRO A 51 1.93 6.59 -13.32
CA PRO A 51 0.67 7.09 -13.90
C PRO A 51 -0.42 6.01 -14.04
N SER A 52 -0.06 4.73 -13.99
CA SER A 52 -1.00 3.60 -13.99
C SER A 52 -1.56 3.24 -12.61
N VAL A 53 -1.01 3.82 -11.53
CA VAL A 53 -1.43 3.53 -10.16
C VAL A 53 -2.54 4.47 -9.76
N THR A 54 -3.69 3.90 -9.37
CA THR A 54 -4.81 4.68 -8.84
C THR A 54 -4.59 4.99 -7.35
N ALA A 55 -4.82 6.25 -6.97
CA ALA A 55 -4.85 6.70 -5.59
C ALA A 55 -6.29 7.04 -5.16
N ASN A 56 -6.82 6.31 -4.17
CA ASN A 56 -8.11 6.60 -3.56
C ASN A 56 -7.90 7.49 -2.33
N CYS A 57 -8.39 8.72 -2.38
CA CYS A 57 -8.27 9.68 -1.28
C CYS A 57 -9.62 9.80 -0.53
N GLY A 58 -9.56 9.88 0.79
CA GLY A 58 -10.71 9.84 1.68
C GLY A 58 -10.81 8.53 2.47
N PRO A 59 -11.89 8.34 3.27
CA PRO A 59 -11.99 7.22 4.20
C PRO A 59 -11.75 5.87 3.54
N PHE A 60 -11.06 4.97 4.24
CA PHE A 60 -10.90 3.60 3.76
C PHE A 60 -12.26 2.91 3.74
N ARG A 61 -12.53 2.24 2.63
CA ARG A 61 -13.75 1.46 2.42
C ARG A 61 -13.38 0.02 2.14
N ASP A 62 -14.24 -0.91 2.53
CA ASP A 62 -13.95 -2.34 2.46
C ASP A 62 -13.71 -2.80 1.01
N GLU A 63 -14.34 -2.15 0.02
CA GLU A 63 -14.16 -2.51 -1.39
C GLU A 63 -12.74 -2.24 -1.90
N MET A 64 -11.99 -1.37 -1.23
CA MET A 64 -10.58 -1.11 -1.57
C MET A 64 -9.70 -2.34 -1.32
N PHE A 65 -10.10 -3.19 -0.37
CA PHE A 65 -9.39 -4.39 0.06
C PHE A 65 -9.78 -5.64 -0.74
N THR A 66 -10.82 -5.56 -1.57
CA THR A 66 -11.20 -6.65 -2.47
C THR A 66 -10.10 -6.90 -3.51
N ASP A 67 -9.81 -8.18 -3.78
CA ASP A 67 -8.84 -8.60 -4.80
C ASP A 67 -7.43 -8.05 -4.53
N ILE A 68 -7.01 -8.14 -3.26
CA ILE A 68 -5.69 -7.75 -2.76
C ILE A 68 -5.02 -8.98 -2.14
N ASP A 69 -3.76 -9.20 -2.51
CA ASP A 69 -2.92 -10.28 -1.97
C ASP A 69 -2.08 -9.81 -0.77
N LEU A 70 -1.85 -8.50 -0.63
CA LEU A 70 -1.01 -7.89 0.40
C LEU A 70 -1.42 -6.44 0.65
N VAL A 71 -1.51 -6.07 1.93
CA VAL A 71 -1.54 -4.67 2.35
C VAL A 71 -0.14 -4.22 2.78
N ALA A 72 0.38 -3.19 2.12
CA ALA A 72 1.61 -2.50 2.52
C ALA A 72 1.23 -1.24 3.31
N ILE A 73 1.41 -1.26 4.63
CA ILE A 73 0.89 -0.22 5.53
C ILE A 73 1.99 0.76 5.96
N SER A 74 1.76 2.06 5.73
CA SER A 74 2.63 3.12 6.21
C SER A 74 2.52 3.26 7.74
N PRO A 75 3.62 3.55 8.47
CA PRO A 75 3.60 3.69 9.93
C PRO A 75 2.58 4.70 10.48
N GLY A 76 2.21 5.70 9.68
CA GLY A 76 1.22 6.70 10.05
C GLY A 76 -0.24 6.23 10.00
N VAL A 77 -0.50 5.03 9.48
CA VAL A 77 -1.85 4.43 9.44
C VAL A 77 -2.04 3.50 10.63
N PRO A 78 -2.98 3.79 11.55
CA PRO A 78 -3.22 2.93 12.70
C PRO A 78 -3.73 1.54 12.29
N LEU A 79 -3.17 0.48 12.85
CA LEU A 79 -3.71 -0.88 12.69
C LEU A 79 -5.12 -1.03 13.27
N ALA A 80 -5.51 -0.14 14.18
CA ALA A 80 -6.85 -0.06 14.77
C ALA A 80 -7.89 0.58 13.83
N GLU A 81 -7.47 1.13 12.69
CA GLU A 81 -8.38 1.64 11.67
C GLU A 81 -9.38 0.53 11.27
N PRO A 82 -10.71 0.76 11.36
CA PRO A 82 -11.70 -0.31 11.26
C PRO A 82 -11.58 -1.18 10.00
N ALA A 83 -11.30 -0.58 8.84
CA ALA A 83 -11.12 -1.33 7.60
C ALA A 83 -9.85 -2.20 7.61
N VAL A 84 -8.76 -1.70 8.21
CA VAL A 84 -7.50 -2.45 8.40
C VAL A 84 -7.71 -3.61 9.37
N ARG A 85 -8.46 -3.38 10.45
CA ARG A 85 -8.77 -4.43 11.42
C ARG A 85 -9.60 -5.56 10.79
N ARG A 86 -10.63 -5.22 10.02
CA ARG A 86 -11.44 -6.20 9.29
C ARG A 86 -10.60 -7.02 8.30
N ALA A 87 -9.70 -6.35 7.56
CA ALA A 87 -8.75 -6.99 6.66
C ALA A 87 -7.85 -8.01 7.38
N LEU A 88 -7.29 -7.64 8.53
CA LEU A 88 -6.49 -8.53 9.37
C LEU A 88 -7.30 -9.72 9.90
N ASP A 89 -8.53 -9.47 10.35
CA ASP A 89 -9.44 -10.52 10.85
C ASP A 89 -9.86 -11.50 9.74
N ALA A 90 -9.86 -11.06 8.48
CA ALA A 90 -10.06 -11.90 7.31
C ALA A 90 -8.81 -12.70 6.88
N GLY A 91 -7.70 -12.59 7.62
CA GLY A 91 -6.46 -13.34 7.35
C GLY A 91 -5.59 -12.75 6.24
N MET A 92 -5.81 -11.49 5.86
CA MET A 92 -5.01 -10.85 4.81
C MET A 92 -3.57 -10.59 5.28
N GLU A 93 -2.62 -10.81 4.38
CA GLU A 93 -1.22 -10.48 4.62
C GLU A 93 -1.05 -8.96 4.74
N VAL A 94 -0.36 -8.53 5.79
CA VAL A 94 -0.04 -7.11 6.02
C VAL A 94 1.45 -6.98 6.33
N ALA A 95 2.13 -6.06 5.65
CA ALA A 95 3.53 -5.77 5.86
C ALA A 95 3.76 -4.26 5.99
N GLY A 96 4.61 -3.87 6.94
CA GLY A 96 5.15 -2.52 7.03
C GLY A 96 6.34 -2.31 6.09
N ASP A 97 6.81 -1.07 5.98
CA ASP A 97 7.99 -0.72 5.19
C ASP A 97 9.27 -1.43 5.64
N ILE A 98 9.48 -1.56 6.95
CA ILE A 98 10.64 -2.28 7.52
C ILE A 98 10.60 -3.77 7.18
N GLU A 99 9.41 -4.39 7.23
CA GLU A 99 9.24 -5.80 6.86
C GLU A 99 9.52 -6.00 5.37
N LEU A 100 8.95 -5.15 4.50
CA LEU A 100 9.23 -5.18 3.07
C LEU A 100 10.72 -4.97 2.77
N PHE A 101 11.40 -4.10 3.52
CA PHE A 101 12.84 -3.91 3.41
C PHE A 101 13.62 -5.17 3.82
N ALA A 102 13.30 -5.77 4.97
CA ALA A 102 13.94 -7.01 5.42
C ALA A 102 13.80 -8.12 4.38
N GLN A 103 12.62 -8.27 3.78
CA GLN A 103 12.35 -9.25 2.72
C GLN A 103 13.08 -8.97 1.39
N ALA A 104 13.58 -7.75 1.21
CA ALA A 104 14.32 -7.32 0.03
C ALA A 104 15.83 -7.62 0.13
N LEU A 105 16.34 -7.87 1.33
CA LEU A 105 17.75 -8.16 1.56
C LEU A 105 18.15 -9.49 0.91
N PRO A 106 19.38 -9.61 0.38
CA PRO A 106 19.93 -10.90 -0.02
C PRO A 106 19.89 -11.89 1.14
N LYS A 107 19.66 -13.16 0.82
CA LYS A 107 19.83 -14.26 1.79
C LYS A 107 21.29 -14.67 1.87
#